data_AF-A0A7J6PD55-F1
#
_entry.id   AF-A0A7J6PD55-F1
#
_cell.length_a   1.000
_cell.length_b   1.000
_cell.length_c   1.000
_cell.angle_alpha   90.00
_cell.angle_beta   90.00
_cell.angle_gamma   90.00
#
_symmetry.space_group_name_H-M   'P 1'
#
loop_
_entity.id
_entity.type
_entity.pdbx_description
1 polymer ?
#
loop_
_entity_poly.entity_id
_entity_poly.type
_entity_poly.pdbx_seq_one_letter_code
_entity_poly.pdbx_strand_id
1 'polypeptide(L)'
;MLAFVDTFRKFLEESVTAEDMAVIAPIGLSFDTEHMQPEDIKKTLLKAQQMKKDVSKKMGYPTGSLLIDFAIEGQKNTLGTQYIMEYADHATMMLYRNAIDGDYADDLVYRMNYMMTEQCAVCTQPGWENLKAKITIMLEGSCTVGKYCHKLSTCALDTAAYPDSEGGVEYVWNTLNTLRERTVTDGILTREQFDHLYDINGTLYAVNDWEWTRCAYGDDFSREMGFSNCNSYHLMAAQCRAQ
;
A
#
# COMPACT_ATOMS: atom_id res chain seq x y z
N MET A 1 17.12 -7.12 -7.21
CA MET A 1 16.94 -6.05 -6.20
C MET A 1 18.18 -5.21 -5.94
N LEU A 2 19.32 -5.77 -5.53
CA LEU A 2 20.53 -4.97 -5.25
C LEU A 2 20.99 -4.10 -6.44
N ALA A 3 20.98 -4.64 -7.67
CA ALA A 3 21.33 -3.88 -8.87
C ALA A 3 20.33 -2.74 -9.18
N PHE A 4 19.07 -2.89 -8.77
CA PHE A 4 18.06 -1.83 -8.93
C PHE A 4 18.37 -0.65 -8.01
N VAL A 5 18.82 -0.92 -6.77
CA VAL A 5 19.33 0.13 -5.86
C VAL A 5 20.50 0.89 -6.49
N ASP A 6 21.45 0.18 -7.12
CA ASP A 6 22.58 0.81 -7.79
C ASP A 6 22.15 1.65 -9.02
N THR A 7 21.10 1.21 -9.72
CA THR A 7 20.54 1.95 -10.86
C THR A 7 19.87 3.24 -10.39
N PHE A 8 19.04 3.17 -9.34
CA PHE A 8 18.40 4.35 -8.77
C PHE A 8 19.42 5.34 -8.20
N ARG A 9 20.48 4.83 -7.56
CA ARG A 9 21.60 5.67 -7.11
C ARG A 9 22.21 6.49 -8.25
N LYS A 10 22.50 5.85 -9.38
CA LYS A 10 23.08 6.54 -10.55
C LYS A 10 22.13 7.61 -11.08
N PHE A 11 20.84 7.29 -11.20
CA PHE A 11 19.82 8.26 -11.59
C PHE A 11 19.84 9.50 -10.69
N LEU A 12 19.83 9.33 -9.36
CA LEU A 12 19.88 10.45 -8.42
C LEU A 12 21.16 11.28 -8.59
N GLU A 13 22.33 10.62 -8.63
CA GLU A 13 23.62 11.32 -8.71
C GLU A 13 23.85 12.01 -10.06
N GLU A 14 23.25 11.53 -11.15
CA GLU A 14 23.46 12.04 -12.51
C GLU A 14 22.36 13.02 -12.96
N SER A 15 21.14 12.90 -12.42
CA SER A 15 19.95 13.56 -12.99
C SER A 15 19.14 14.42 -12.02
N VAL A 16 19.43 14.40 -10.71
CA VAL A 16 18.63 15.14 -9.72
C VAL A 16 19.52 16.03 -8.86
N THR A 17 19.45 17.35 -9.03
CA THR A 17 20.21 18.28 -8.19
C THR A 17 19.52 18.51 -6.84
N ALA A 18 20.18 19.26 -5.94
CA ALA A 18 19.56 19.67 -4.68
C ALA A 18 18.35 20.60 -4.91
N GLU A 19 18.43 21.47 -5.93
CA GLU A 19 17.33 22.35 -6.32
C GLU A 19 16.15 21.57 -6.88
N ASP A 20 16.40 20.57 -7.75
CA ASP A 20 15.34 19.70 -8.25
C ASP A 20 14.64 18.98 -7.09
N MET A 21 15.44 18.41 -6.17
CA MET A 21 14.93 17.70 -5.00
C MET A 21 14.06 18.58 -4.10
N ALA A 22 14.36 19.87 -3.97
CA ALA A 22 13.54 20.79 -3.19
C ALA A 22 12.13 21.00 -3.77
N VAL A 23 11.92 20.69 -5.06
CA VAL A 23 10.64 20.79 -5.74
C VAL A 23 9.89 19.46 -5.76
N ILE A 24 10.61 18.35 -6.00
CA ILE A 24 9.97 17.04 -6.24
C ILE A 24 9.88 16.15 -4.99
N ALA A 25 10.57 16.51 -3.90
CA ALA A 25 10.57 15.69 -2.69
C ALA A 25 9.18 15.60 -2.02
N PRO A 26 8.89 14.47 -1.34
CA PRO A 26 9.73 13.29 -1.27
C PRO A 26 9.66 12.44 -2.54
N ILE A 27 10.79 11.86 -2.94
CA ILE A 27 10.84 10.76 -3.92
C ILE A 27 11.41 9.52 -3.25
N GLY A 28 11.19 8.36 -3.84
CA GLY A 28 11.62 7.12 -3.19
C GLY A 28 11.84 5.96 -4.12
N LEU A 29 12.35 4.89 -3.49
CA LEU A 29 12.49 3.58 -4.07
C LEU A 29 11.48 2.67 -3.38
N SER A 30 10.46 2.24 -4.11
CA SER A 30 9.49 1.24 -3.65
C SER A 30 9.84 -0.12 -4.26
N PHE A 31 9.75 -1.16 -3.45
CA PHE A 31 9.97 -2.53 -3.86
C PHE A 31 8.67 -3.31 -3.75
N ASP A 32 8.00 -3.49 -4.88
CA ASP A 32 6.90 -4.43 -5.02
C ASP A 32 7.42 -5.75 -5.60
N THR A 33 7.86 -6.63 -4.71
CA THR A 33 8.42 -7.93 -5.07
C THR A 33 7.97 -9.00 -4.10
N GLU A 34 7.26 -9.98 -4.62
CA GLU A 34 6.71 -11.10 -3.86
C GLU A 34 7.69 -12.27 -3.74
N HIS A 35 7.50 -13.10 -2.73
CA HIS A 35 8.20 -14.37 -2.50
C HIS A 35 9.72 -14.25 -2.30
N MET A 36 10.18 -13.07 -1.88
CA MET A 36 11.59 -12.87 -1.54
C MET A 36 11.98 -13.57 -0.24
N GLN A 37 13.18 -14.14 -0.22
CA GLN A 37 13.75 -14.68 1.00
C GLN A 37 14.06 -13.55 1.99
N PRO A 38 13.82 -13.74 3.31
CA PRO A 38 14.06 -12.70 4.33
C PRO A 38 15.46 -12.08 4.26
N GLU A 39 16.49 -12.89 4.04
CA GLU A 39 17.87 -12.40 3.97
C GLU A 39 18.12 -11.49 2.76
N ASP A 40 17.44 -11.72 1.65
CA ASP A 40 17.54 -10.87 0.46
C ASP A 40 16.79 -9.55 0.62
N ILE A 41 15.66 -9.57 1.33
CA ILE A 41 14.94 -8.37 1.78
C ILE A 41 15.86 -7.51 2.66
N LYS A 42 16.46 -8.12 3.70
CA LYS A 42 17.38 -7.45 4.61
C LYS A 42 18.56 -6.81 3.88
N LYS A 43 19.26 -7.57 3.04
CA LYS A 43 20.41 -7.07 2.27
C LYS A 43 19.99 -5.90 1.36
N THR A 44 18.82 -6.01 0.73
CA THR A 44 18.29 -4.96 -0.15
C THR A 44 18.01 -3.67 0.63
N LEU A 45 17.29 -3.77 1.74
CA LEU A 45 16.95 -2.62 2.58
C LEU A 45 18.20 -1.95 3.19
N LEU A 46 19.16 -2.73 3.70
CA LEU A 46 20.41 -2.18 4.23
C LEU A 46 21.20 -1.44 3.14
N LYS A 47 21.29 -2.00 1.93
CA LYS A 47 21.93 -1.32 0.79
C LYS A 47 21.17 -0.05 0.40
N ALA A 48 19.85 -0.08 0.37
CA ALA A 48 19.02 1.07 0.04
C ALA A 48 19.14 2.21 1.08
N GLN A 49 19.16 1.87 2.37
CA GLN A 49 19.39 2.85 3.45
C GLN A 49 20.80 3.45 3.39
N GLN A 50 21.82 2.62 3.11
CA GLN A 50 23.19 3.12 2.91
C GLN A 50 23.27 4.06 1.70
N MET A 51 22.64 3.70 0.58
CA MET A 51 22.53 4.54 -0.62
C MET A 51 21.86 5.88 -0.28
N LYS A 52 20.70 5.86 0.37
CA LYS A 52 19.98 7.06 0.81
C LYS A 52 20.88 7.99 1.62
N LYS A 53 21.60 7.46 2.62
CA LYS A 53 22.54 8.23 3.43
C LYS A 53 23.67 8.85 2.61
N ASP A 54 24.30 8.06 1.75
CA ASP A 54 25.45 8.48 0.96
C ASP A 54 25.08 9.54 -0.08
N VAL A 55 23.98 9.32 -0.82
CA VAL A 55 23.50 10.23 -1.85
C VAL A 55 22.99 11.52 -1.23
N SER A 56 22.15 11.47 -0.19
CA SER A 56 21.67 12.69 0.47
C SER A 56 22.82 13.56 0.98
N LYS A 57 23.85 12.94 1.57
CA LYS A 57 25.05 13.67 2.02
C LYS A 57 25.84 14.25 0.85
N LYS A 58 26.08 13.47 -0.20
CA LYS A 58 26.88 13.87 -1.37
C LYS A 58 26.22 14.99 -2.15
N MET A 59 24.91 14.88 -2.36
CA MET A 59 24.13 15.78 -3.22
C MET A 59 23.55 16.96 -2.44
N GLY A 60 23.62 16.97 -1.10
CA GLY A 60 23.06 18.03 -0.27
C GLY A 60 21.54 18.01 -0.19
N TYR A 61 20.92 16.83 -0.32
CA TYR A 61 19.46 16.72 -0.26
C TYR A 61 18.94 16.94 1.17
N PRO A 62 17.77 17.59 1.33
CA PRO A 62 17.13 17.75 2.64
C PRO A 62 16.82 16.41 3.32
N THR A 63 16.84 16.38 4.66
CA THR A 63 16.39 15.21 5.43
C THR A 63 14.94 14.86 5.07
N GLY A 64 14.66 13.57 4.83
CA GLY A 64 13.33 13.09 4.49
C GLY A 64 12.96 13.19 3.00
N SER A 65 13.84 13.75 2.15
CA SER A 65 13.59 13.86 0.71
C SER A 65 13.64 12.54 -0.05
N LEU A 66 14.44 11.58 0.42
CA LEU A 66 14.52 10.23 -0.12
C LEU A 66 13.86 9.24 0.83
N LEU A 67 12.96 8.41 0.33
CA LEU A 67 12.25 7.40 1.11
C LEU A 67 12.44 6.00 0.51
N ILE A 68 12.51 4.99 1.37
CA ILE A 68 12.54 3.58 0.99
C ILE A 68 11.23 2.94 1.43
N ASP A 69 10.49 2.39 0.48
CA ASP A 69 9.26 1.63 0.70
C ASP A 69 9.44 0.16 0.29
N PHE A 70 8.72 -0.75 0.94
CA PHE A 70 8.72 -2.16 0.60
C PHE A 70 7.32 -2.75 0.81
N ALA A 71 6.79 -3.45 -0.20
CA ALA A 71 5.50 -4.10 -0.11
C ALA A 71 5.55 -5.34 0.80
N ILE A 72 4.61 -5.43 1.75
CA ILE A 72 4.38 -6.63 2.54
C ILE A 72 3.29 -7.43 1.84
N GLU A 73 3.71 -8.52 1.20
CA GLU A 73 2.81 -9.43 0.49
C GLU A 73 1.87 -10.20 1.43
N GLY A 74 0.88 -10.84 0.81
CA GLY A 74 -0.11 -11.58 1.55
C GLY A 74 0.33 -12.93 2.10
N GLN A 75 1.39 -13.51 1.53
CA GLN A 75 1.94 -14.79 1.99
C GLN A 75 2.76 -14.61 3.27
N LYS A 76 2.69 -15.60 4.18
CA LYS A 76 3.43 -15.55 5.45
C LYS A 76 4.93 -15.42 5.22
N ASN A 77 5.49 -14.29 5.67
CA ASN A 77 6.92 -13.99 5.68
C ASN A 77 7.26 -13.12 6.90
N THR A 78 7.10 -13.70 8.10
CA THR A 78 7.23 -12.96 9.36
C THR A 78 8.61 -12.31 9.54
N LEU A 79 9.68 -13.05 9.24
CA LEU A 79 11.05 -12.52 9.38
C LEU A 79 11.35 -11.44 8.31
N GLY A 80 10.90 -11.62 7.07
CA GLY A 80 11.01 -10.60 6.04
C GLY A 80 10.26 -9.32 6.42
N THR A 81 9.05 -9.46 6.95
CA THR A 81 8.23 -8.34 7.45
C THR A 81 8.91 -7.62 8.60
N GLN A 82 9.51 -8.34 9.56
CA GLN A 82 10.31 -7.71 10.61
C GLN A 82 11.43 -6.85 10.02
N TYR A 83 12.19 -7.36 9.05
CA TYR A 83 13.25 -6.58 8.40
C TYR A 83 12.72 -5.37 7.63
N ILE A 84 11.55 -5.47 7.01
CA ILE A 84 10.86 -4.32 6.40
C ILE A 84 10.59 -3.27 7.47
N MET A 85 9.96 -3.65 8.58
CA MET A 85 9.61 -2.72 9.65
C MET A 85 10.82 -2.08 10.34
N GLU A 86 11.94 -2.81 10.46
CA GLU A 86 13.17 -2.31 11.08
C GLU A 86 13.96 -1.35 10.16
N TYR A 87 13.97 -1.59 8.84
CA TYR A 87 14.91 -0.93 7.94
C TYR A 87 14.27 -0.04 6.86
N ALA A 88 13.01 -0.23 6.49
CA ALA A 88 12.34 0.65 5.53
C ALA A 88 11.91 1.97 6.19
N ASP A 89 11.58 2.98 5.38
CA ASP A 89 10.89 4.19 5.85
C ASP A 89 9.37 4.00 5.80
N HIS A 90 8.88 3.24 4.81
CA HIS A 90 7.47 2.86 4.66
C HIS A 90 7.32 1.36 4.36
N ALA A 91 6.16 0.83 4.72
CA ALA A 91 5.77 -0.53 4.42
C ALA A 91 4.35 -0.55 3.82
N THR A 92 4.23 -0.97 2.57
CA THR A 92 2.94 -1.05 1.89
C THR A 92 2.29 -2.41 2.13
N MET A 93 1.31 -2.47 3.01
CA MET A 93 0.69 -3.71 3.46
C MET A 93 -0.46 -4.13 2.52
N MET A 94 -0.27 -5.23 1.81
CA MET A 94 -1.24 -5.72 0.81
C MET A 94 -2.31 -6.60 1.46
N LEU A 95 -3.48 -6.04 1.77
CA LEU A 95 -4.57 -6.79 2.40
C LEU A 95 -5.34 -7.65 1.40
N TYR A 96 -5.62 -7.10 0.21
CA TYR A 96 -6.37 -7.76 -0.85
C TYR A 96 -7.68 -8.41 -0.38
N ARG A 97 -8.50 -7.64 0.34
CA ARG A 97 -9.90 -7.92 0.64
C ARG A 97 -10.71 -6.66 0.42
N ASN A 98 -11.99 -6.82 0.12
CA ASN A 98 -12.84 -5.69 -0.26
C ASN A 98 -13.99 -5.39 0.70
N ALA A 99 -14.19 -6.15 1.78
CA ALA A 99 -15.32 -5.96 2.71
C ALA A 99 -14.90 -6.07 4.18
N ILE A 100 -15.55 -5.30 5.07
CA ILE A 100 -15.35 -5.34 6.54
C ILE A 100 -15.94 -6.58 7.18
N ASP A 101 -17.18 -6.94 6.81
CA ASP A 101 -17.93 -8.08 7.33
C ASP A 101 -18.34 -8.98 6.15
N GLY A 102 -17.33 -9.46 5.42
CA GLY A 102 -17.51 -10.43 4.33
C GLY A 102 -17.77 -11.86 4.87
N ASP A 103 -17.44 -12.87 4.07
CA ASP A 103 -17.48 -14.26 4.54
C ASP A 103 -16.62 -14.41 5.81
N TYR A 104 -17.17 -15.07 6.83
CA TYR A 104 -16.51 -15.26 8.13
C TYR A 104 -15.11 -15.89 7.94
N ALA A 105 -14.07 -15.24 8.49
CA ALA A 105 -12.64 -15.55 8.35
C ALA A 105 -12.00 -15.24 6.97
N ASP A 106 -12.62 -14.38 6.17
CA ASP A 106 -12.11 -13.98 4.85
C ASP A 106 -12.37 -12.49 4.51
N ASP A 107 -12.55 -11.66 5.54
CA ASP A 107 -12.81 -10.21 5.43
C ASP A 107 -11.57 -9.35 5.72
N LEU A 108 -11.71 -8.02 5.61
CA LEU A 108 -10.65 -7.04 5.86
C LEU A 108 -10.18 -7.00 7.31
N VAL A 109 -11.07 -7.16 8.29
CA VAL A 109 -10.73 -7.08 9.71
C VAL A 109 -9.96 -8.33 10.12
N TYR A 110 -10.43 -9.50 9.70
CA TYR A 110 -9.72 -10.76 9.85
C TYR A 110 -8.33 -10.69 9.19
N ARG A 111 -8.28 -10.14 7.98
CA ARG A 111 -7.02 -9.99 7.25
C ARG A 111 -6.06 -9.05 7.96
N MET A 112 -6.54 -7.91 8.44
CA MET A 112 -5.75 -6.97 9.23
C MET A 112 -5.24 -7.63 10.52
N ASN A 113 -6.09 -8.38 11.22
CA ASN A 113 -5.68 -9.12 12.41
C ASN A 113 -4.55 -10.11 12.10
N TYR A 114 -4.67 -10.88 11.02
CA TYR A 114 -3.60 -11.76 10.55
C TYR A 114 -2.31 -10.98 10.23
N MET A 115 -2.42 -9.85 9.51
CA MET A 115 -1.25 -9.06 9.16
C MET A 115 -0.53 -8.50 10.39
N MET A 116 -1.25 -8.14 11.44
CA MET A 116 -0.65 -7.58 12.66
C MET A 116 -0.15 -8.63 13.64
N THR A 117 -0.79 -9.79 13.72
CA THR A 117 -0.47 -10.82 14.73
C THR A 117 0.44 -11.92 14.21
N GLU A 118 0.35 -12.26 12.92
CA GLU A 118 1.08 -13.37 12.31
C GLU A 118 2.18 -12.89 11.34
N GLN A 119 1.87 -11.90 10.50
CA GLN A 119 2.81 -11.38 9.50
C GLN A 119 3.80 -10.39 10.14
N CYS A 120 3.32 -9.31 10.73
CA CYS A 120 4.11 -8.40 11.54
C CYS A 120 4.05 -8.74 13.03
N ALA A 121 4.42 -9.96 13.41
CA ALA A 121 4.38 -10.37 14.82
C ALA A 121 5.11 -9.38 15.75
N VAL A 122 6.21 -8.78 15.30
CA VAL A 122 6.96 -7.75 16.05
C VAL A 122 6.18 -6.45 16.29
N CYS A 123 5.18 -6.12 15.47
CA CYS A 123 4.35 -4.92 15.63
C CYS A 123 3.44 -4.97 16.87
N THR A 124 3.16 -6.16 17.41
CA THR A 124 2.30 -6.33 18.59
C THR A 124 3.08 -6.69 19.86
N GLN A 125 4.40 -6.89 19.76
CA GLN A 125 5.27 -7.29 20.87
C GLN A 125 6.08 -6.10 21.42
N PRO A 126 6.54 -6.15 22.68
CA PRO A 126 7.39 -5.10 23.24
C PRO A 126 8.59 -4.77 22.36
N GLY A 127 8.88 -3.47 22.18
CA GLY A 127 9.92 -3.00 21.26
C GLY A 127 9.38 -2.53 19.90
N TRP A 128 8.08 -2.64 19.66
CA TRP A 128 7.38 -2.08 18.49
C TRP A 128 7.66 -0.58 18.31
N GLU A 129 7.94 0.15 19.40
CA GLU A 129 8.28 1.57 19.43
C GLU A 129 9.60 1.90 18.69
N ASN A 130 10.45 0.89 18.49
CA ASN A 130 11.72 1.02 17.78
C ASN A 130 11.60 0.73 16.28
N LEU A 131 10.43 0.26 15.82
CA LEU A 131 10.20 0.00 14.41
C LEU A 131 10.17 1.33 13.65
N LYS A 132 10.82 1.34 12.49
CA LYS A 132 11.05 2.56 11.72
C LYS A 132 9.94 2.81 10.70
N ALA A 133 9.52 1.76 10.00
CA ALA A 133 8.64 1.90 8.86
C ALA A 133 7.24 2.37 9.29
N LYS A 134 6.64 3.26 8.50
CA LYS A 134 5.22 3.60 8.59
C LYS A 134 4.40 2.77 7.61
N ILE A 135 3.34 2.15 8.10
CA ILE A 135 2.49 1.24 7.35
C ILE A 135 1.45 2.05 6.57
N THR A 136 1.36 1.77 5.27
CA THR A 136 0.26 2.15 4.38
C THR A 136 -0.60 0.91 4.14
N ILE A 137 -1.92 1.04 4.27
CA ILE A 137 -2.86 -0.05 3.99
C ILE A 137 -3.20 -0.02 2.50
N MET A 138 -2.91 -1.10 1.77
CA MET A 138 -3.24 -1.22 0.36
C MET A 138 -4.38 -2.21 0.12
N LEU A 139 -5.40 -1.75 -0.60
CA LEU A 139 -6.45 -2.60 -1.17
C LEU A 139 -6.22 -2.82 -2.67
N GLU A 140 -6.88 -3.82 -3.21
CA GLU A 140 -6.93 -4.05 -4.65
C GLU A 140 -8.15 -3.37 -5.26
N GLY A 141 -7.95 -2.75 -6.42
CA GLY A 141 -8.98 -2.09 -7.20
C GLY A 141 -9.20 -2.70 -8.59
N SER A 142 -8.29 -3.52 -9.08
CA SER A 142 -8.37 -4.09 -10.42
C SER A 142 -9.54 -5.06 -10.56
N CYS A 143 -10.27 -5.00 -11.68
CA CYS A 143 -11.29 -6.01 -12.00
C CYS A 143 -10.67 -7.30 -12.59
N THR A 144 -9.35 -7.35 -12.75
CA THR A 144 -8.63 -8.41 -13.49
C THR A 144 -7.74 -9.30 -12.63
N VAL A 145 -7.90 -9.22 -11.30
CA VAL A 145 -7.15 -9.98 -10.27
C VAL A 145 -7.29 -11.50 -10.44
N GLY A 146 -8.18 -11.95 -11.34
CA GLY A 146 -8.39 -13.34 -11.67
C GLY A 146 -9.33 -13.99 -10.66
N LYS A 147 -9.02 -15.21 -10.27
CA LYS A 147 -9.89 -16.03 -9.41
C LYS A 147 -10.19 -15.31 -8.09
N TYR A 148 -11.45 -15.34 -7.67
CA TYR A 148 -11.95 -14.68 -6.44
C TYR A 148 -11.94 -13.15 -6.48
N CYS A 149 -11.98 -12.54 -7.67
CA CYS A 149 -12.07 -11.09 -7.82
C CYS A 149 -13.16 -10.46 -6.93
N HIS A 150 -14.34 -11.10 -6.82
CA HIS A 150 -15.45 -10.65 -5.95
C HIS A 150 -15.10 -10.47 -4.47
N LYS A 151 -14.02 -11.10 -3.98
CA LYS A 151 -13.53 -10.98 -2.59
C LYS A 151 -12.32 -10.09 -2.45
N LEU A 152 -11.45 -10.10 -3.46
CA LEU A 152 -10.12 -9.50 -3.38
C LEU A 152 -10.17 -8.02 -3.73
N SER A 153 -11.00 -7.65 -4.71
CA SER A 153 -10.97 -6.34 -5.35
C SER A 153 -12.18 -5.50 -5.04
N THR A 154 -11.95 -4.24 -4.74
CA THR A 154 -12.99 -3.24 -4.55
C THR A 154 -13.75 -2.90 -5.84
N CYS A 155 -13.21 -3.24 -7.03
CA CYS A 155 -13.97 -3.16 -8.28
C CYS A 155 -15.24 -4.02 -8.27
N ALA A 156 -15.28 -5.12 -7.51
CA ALA A 156 -16.51 -5.89 -7.36
C ALA A 156 -17.68 -5.05 -6.84
N LEU A 157 -17.41 -3.96 -6.14
CA LEU A 157 -18.39 -3.05 -5.59
C LEU A 157 -18.49 -1.77 -6.42
N ASP A 158 -18.25 -1.88 -7.72
CA ASP A 158 -18.55 -0.83 -8.69
C ASP A 158 -20.03 -0.41 -8.64
N THR A 159 -20.24 0.89 -8.84
CA THR A 159 -21.54 1.54 -8.97
C THR A 159 -21.46 2.64 -10.02
N ALA A 160 -22.51 2.77 -10.83
CA ALA A 160 -22.68 3.85 -11.80
C ALA A 160 -23.40 5.07 -11.19
N ALA A 161 -23.85 4.97 -9.93
CA ALA A 161 -24.49 6.06 -9.21
C ALA A 161 -23.48 6.77 -8.31
N TYR A 162 -23.48 8.09 -8.31
CA TYR A 162 -22.67 8.89 -7.38
C TYR A 162 -23.53 10.00 -6.77
N PRO A 163 -23.58 10.14 -5.42
CA PRO A 163 -22.95 9.32 -4.38
C PRO A 163 -23.62 7.96 -4.17
N ASP A 164 -22.88 6.98 -3.63
CA ASP A 164 -23.38 5.64 -3.27
C ASP A 164 -22.48 4.99 -2.21
N SER A 165 -22.98 4.85 -0.99
CA SER A 165 -22.22 4.27 0.12
C SER A 165 -21.94 2.77 -0.03
N GLU A 166 -22.65 2.08 -0.90
CA GLU A 166 -22.51 0.64 -1.14
C GLU A 166 -21.60 0.32 -2.32
N GLY A 167 -21.12 1.34 -3.05
CA GLY A 167 -20.17 1.13 -4.13
C GLY A 167 -19.19 2.27 -4.42
N GLY A 168 -18.30 2.02 -5.38
CA GLY A 168 -17.37 3.01 -5.91
C GLY A 168 -16.40 3.57 -4.85
N VAL A 169 -15.97 4.82 -5.06
CA VAL A 169 -14.96 5.48 -4.21
C VAL A 169 -15.46 5.70 -2.77
N GLU A 170 -16.75 5.99 -2.59
CA GLU A 170 -17.33 6.21 -1.26
C GLU A 170 -17.33 4.94 -0.43
N TYR A 171 -17.68 3.80 -1.04
CA TYR A 171 -17.56 2.51 -0.38
C TYR A 171 -16.14 2.23 0.09
N VAL A 172 -15.13 2.42 -0.78
CA VAL A 172 -13.72 2.18 -0.44
C VAL A 172 -13.30 3.08 0.74
N TRP A 173 -13.65 4.36 0.69
CA TRP A 173 -13.35 5.31 1.75
C TRP A 173 -13.99 4.93 3.10
N ASN A 174 -15.28 4.60 3.08
CA ASN A 174 -16.01 4.22 4.29
C ASN A 174 -15.45 2.93 4.89
N THR A 175 -15.20 1.93 4.03
CA THR A 175 -14.59 0.65 4.40
C THR A 175 -13.23 0.84 5.06
N LEU A 176 -12.35 1.65 4.49
CA LEU A 176 -11.03 1.90 5.06
C LEU A 176 -11.06 2.65 6.40
N ASN A 177 -12.01 3.58 6.57
CA ASN A 177 -12.19 4.27 7.85
C ASN A 177 -12.76 3.34 8.92
N THR A 178 -13.73 2.50 8.57
CA THR A 178 -14.24 1.47 9.48
C THR A 178 -13.15 0.46 9.85
N LEU A 179 -12.31 0.04 8.90
CA LEU A 179 -11.17 -0.85 9.19
C LEU A 179 -10.20 -0.22 10.20
N ARG A 180 -9.86 1.06 10.02
CA ARG A 180 -9.01 1.82 10.95
C ARG A 180 -9.60 1.85 12.35
N GLU A 181 -10.89 2.11 12.46
CA GLU A 181 -11.58 2.14 13.76
C GLU A 181 -11.56 0.75 14.41
N ARG A 182 -11.96 -0.29 13.66
CA ARG A 182 -12.02 -1.67 14.13
C ARG A 182 -10.67 -2.26 14.49
N THR A 183 -9.60 -1.83 13.82
CA THR A 183 -8.22 -2.22 14.20
C THR A 183 -7.93 -1.89 15.66
N VAL A 184 -8.51 -0.82 16.19
CA VAL A 184 -8.34 -0.43 17.59
C VAL A 184 -9.45 -0.96 18.48
N THR A 185 -10.73 -0.80 18.09
CA THR A 185 -11.85 -1.19 18.95
C THR A 185 -11.96 -2.70 19.16
N ASP A 186 -11.51 -3.49 18.18
CA ASP A 186 -11.53 -4.95 18.24
C ASP A 186 -10.27 -5.50 18.92
N GLY A 187 -9.35 -4.62 19.34
CA GLY A 187 -8.16 -4.98 20.11
C GLY A 187 -7.03 -5.59 19.29
N ILE A 188 -7.01 -5.43 17.97
CA ILE A 188 -5.89 -5.86 17.11
C ILE A 188 -4.63 -5.06 17.48
N LEU A 189 -4.78 -3.75 17.67
CA LEU A 189 -3.74 -2.86 18.17
C LEU A 189 -4.32 -1.91 19.22
N THR A 190 -3.45 -1.42 20.11
CA THR A 190 -3.79 -0.23 20.89
C THR A 190 -3.81 1.00 19.97
N ARG A 191 -4.46 2.08 20.42
CA ARG A 191 -4.42 3.38 19.72
C ARG A 191 -2.98 3.86 19.53
N GLU A 192 -2.16 3.71 20.58
CA GLU A 192 -0.75 4.13 20.57
C GLU A 192 0.08 3.35 19.54
N GLN A 193 -0.11 2.03 19.48
CA GLN A 193 0.52 1.18 18.46
C GLN A 193 0.09 1.59 17.06
N PHE A 194 -1.21 1.82 16.85
CA PHE A 194 -1.73 2.24 15.55
C PHE A 194 -1.13 3.58 15.11
N ASP A 195 -1.21 4.60 15.95
CA ASP A 195 -0.74 5.95 15.64
C ASP A 195 0.78 6.02 15.43
N HIS A 196 1.53 5.09 16.04
CA HIS A 196 2.96 4.97 15.79
C HIS A 196 3.27 4.17 14.53
N LEU A 197 2.66 3.02 14.31
CA LEU A 197 3.06 2.11 13.24
C LEU A 197 2.52 2.56 11.88
N TYR A 198 1.39 3.26 11.81
CA TYR A 198 0.75 3.64 10.56
C TYR A 198 1.07 5.07 10.14
N ASP A 199 1.05 5.34 8.83
CA ASP A 199 1.27 6.69 8.30
C ASP A 199 0.01 7.57 8.40
N ILE A 200 -0.46 7.80 9.63
CA ILE A 200 -1.73 8.50 9.92
C ILE A 200 -1.77 9.97 9.48
N ASN A 201 -0.61 10.59 9.28
CA ASN A 201 -0.46 11.98 8.85
C ASN A 201 0.03 12.10 7.40
N GLY A 202 0.30 10.98 6.73
CA GLY A 202 0.73 10.91 5.35
C GLY A 202 -0.22 10.02 4.53
N THR A 203 0.32 8.99 3.90
CA THR A 203 -0.46 8.09 3.03
C THR A 203 -0.90 6.86 3.81
N LEU A 204 -1.95 7.00 4.62
CA LEU A 204 -2.51 5.87 5.38
C LEU A 204 -3.09 4.77 4.48
N TYR A 205 -3.66 5.17 3.34
CA TYR A 205 -4.37 4.27 2.42
C TYR A 205 -3.80 4.37 1.01
N ALA A 206 -3.71 3.22 0.35
CA ALA A 206 -3.43 3.09 -1.06
C ALA A 206 -4.43 2.12 -1.69
N VAL A 207 -4.68 2.28 -2.98
CA VAL A 207 -5.46 1.33 -3.76
C VAL A 207 -4.68 0.99 -5.02
N ASN A 208 -4.37 -0.28 -5.19
CA ASN A 208 -3.77 -0.79 -6.41
C ASN A 208 -4.73 -0.64 -7.58
N ASP A 209 -4.20 -0.30 -8.76
CA ASP A 209 -4.97 -0.09 -9.98
C ASP A 209 -6.14 0.90 -9.77
N TRP A 210 -5.89 2.09 -9.19
CA TRP A 210 -6.93 3.10 -8.93
C TRP A 210 -7.49 3.76 -10.19
N GLU A 211 -7.02 3.39 -11.38
CA GLU A 211 -7.38 4.05 -12.64
C GLU A 211 -8.87 3.98 -12.96
N TRP A 212 -9.56 2.95 -12.45
CA TRP A 212 -11.01 2.81 -12.61
C TRP A 212 -11.83 3.86 -11.87
N THR A 213 -11.28 4.55 -10.87
CA THR A 213 -12.03 5.61 -10.17
C THR A 213 -12.36 6.79 -11.08
N ARG A 214 -11.62 6.93 -12.17
CA ARG A 214 -11.92 7.89 -13.24
C ARG A 214 -13.22 7.53 -13.98
N CYS A 215 -13.60 6.25 -13.95
CA CYS A 215 -14.80 5.70 -14.59
C CYS A 215 -16.05 5.80 -13.71
N ALA A 216 -15.89 6.07 -12.41
CA ALA A 216 -16.99 6.16 -11.45
C ALA A 216 -17.91 7.38 -11.68
N TYR A 217 -17.43 8.43 -12.35
CA TYR A 217 -18.22 9.64 -12.65
C TYR A 217 -19.15 9.46 -13.88
N GLY A 218 -19.31 8.23 -14.37
CA GLY A 218 -20.23 7.87 -15.44
C GLY A 218 -19.63 7.92 -16.85
N ASP A 219 -20.31 7.25 -17.77
CA ASP A 219 -19.88 7.08 -19.17
C ASP A 219 -19.71 8.41 -19.91
N ASP A 220 -20.58 9.40 -19.65
CA ASP A 220 -20.55 10.68 -20.36
C ASP A 220 -19.35 11.55 -19.96
N PHE A 221 -19.07 11.67 -18.65
CA PHE A 221 -17.87 12.36 -18.16
C PHE A 221 -16.59 11.65 -18.64
N SER A 222 -16.55 10.33 -18.51
CA SER A 222 -15.41 9.53 -18.95
C SER A 222 -15.17 9.67 -20.46
N ARG A 223 -16.23 9.73 -21.26
CA ARG A 223 -16.18 9.95 -22.71
C ARG A 223 -15.73 11.35 -23.07
N GLU A 224 -16.22 12.38 -22.38
CA GLU A 224 -15.79 13.78 -22.56
C GLU A 224 -14.30 13.95 -22.26
N MET A 225 -13.80 13.29 -21.22
CA MET A 225 -12.39 13.30 -20.84
C MET A 225 -11.51 12.38 -21.68
N GLY A 226 -12.09 11.60 -22.61
CA GLY A 226 -11.35 10.69 -23.48
C GLY A 226 -10.79 9.46 -22.78
N PHE A 227 -11.37 9.04 -21.64
CA PHE A 227 -10.95 7.87 -20.88
C PHE A 227 -11.46 6.58 -21.54
N SER A 228 -10.82 6.17 -22.64
CA SER A 228 -11.21 5.00 -23.44
C SER A 228 -11.19 3.68 -22.67
N ASN A 229 -10.44 3.61 -21.57
CA ASN A 229 -10.36 2.45 -20.66
C ASN A 229 -11.62 2.27 -19.80
N CYS A 230 -12.50 3.27 -19.70
CA CYS A 230 -13.73 3.17 -18.91
C CYS A 230 -14.86 2.42 -19.63
N ASN A 231 -14.79 2.28 -20.96
CA ASN A 231 -15.87 1.71 -21.78
C ASN A 231 -16.28 0.27 -21.41
N SER A 232 -15.40 -0.49 -20.75
CA SER A 232 -15.66 -1.86 -20.31
C SER A 232 -15.67 -2.02 -18.79
N TYR A 233 -15.50 -0.95 -18.02
CA TYR A 233 -15.29 -1.04 -16.58
C TYR A 233 -16.47 -1.71 -15.86
N HIS A 234 -17.69 -1.19 -16.04
CA HIS A 234 -18.89 -1.77 -15.42
C HIS A 234 -19.14 -3.24 -15.81
N LEU A 235 -18.79 -3.62 -17.05
CA LEU A 235 -18.86 -5.00 -17.51
C LEU A 235 -17.81 -5.87 -16.79
N MET A 236 -16.58 -5.40 -16.67
CA MET A 236 -15.50 -6.10 -15.97
C MET A 236 -15.80 -6.22 -14.47
N ALA A 237 -16.39 -5.20 -13.86
CA ALA A 237 -16.89 -5.22 -12.49
C ALA A 237 -17.99 -6.26 -12.30
N ALA A 238 -18.97 -6.31 -13.21
CA ALA A 238 -20.01 -7.33 -13.19
C ALA A 238 -19.44 -8.75 -13.35
N GLN A 239 -18.43 -8.93 -14.21
CA GLN A 239 -17.71 -10.20 -14.34
C GLN A 239 -16.92 -10.55 -13.07
N CYS A 240 -16.28 -9.57 -12.43
CA CYS A 240 -15.56 -9.73 -11.18
C CYS A 240 -16.50 -10.22 -10.07
N ARG A 241 -17.70 -9.62 -9.94
CA ARG A 241 -18.75 -10.04 -8.99
C ARG A 241 -19.28 -11.46 -9.22
N ALA A 242 -19.30 -11.91 -10.48
CA ALA A 242 -19.91 -13.18 -10.86
C ALA A 242 -18.97 -14.39 -10.75
N GLN A 243 -17.67 -14.18 -10.55
CA GLN A 243 -16.67 -15.24 -10.31
C GLN A 243 -16.75 -15.79 -8.90
#